data_AF-A0A8H7L1V6-F1
#
_entry.id   AF-A0A8H7L1V6-F1
#
_cell.length_a   1.000
_cell.length_b   1.000
_cell.length_c   1.000
_cell.angle_alpha   90.00
_cell.angle_beta   90.00
_cell.angle_gamma   90.00
#
_symmetry.space_group_name_H-M   'P 1'
#
loop_
_entity.id
_entity.type
_entity.pdbx_description
1 polymer ?
#
loop_
_entity_poly.entity_id
_entity_poly.type
_entity_poly.pdbx_seq_one_letter_code
_entity_poly.pdbx_strand_id
1 'polypeptide(L)'
;MPWFDDGTMILHAQSTRFKVCLELLAQKSAFFADKLALLEPGPSGITNDNRFVQGCPVVHLPDKAEDWGYMLDALINRKTPLPFAIACSPLRLACVYEFVDLLEEIMERLTHTFPSTIEV
;
A
#
# COMPACT_ATOMS: atom_id res chain seq x y z
N MET A 1 -16.55 -24.31 -6.17
CA MET A 1 -17.12 -23.07 -6.73
C MET A 1 -15.96 -22.30 -7.35
N PRO A 2 -16.06 -21.85 -8.61
CA PRO A 2 -14.96 -21.13 -9.23
C PRO A 2 -14.83 -19.76 -8.56
N TRP A 3 -13.61 -19.42 -8.15
CA TRP A 3 -13.29 -18.11 -7.56
C TRP A 3 -13.53 -17.04 -8.63
N PHE A 4 -14.30 -16.01 -8.27
CA PHE A 4 -14.34 -14.79 -9.05
C PHE A 4 -12.99 -14.08 -8.86
N ASP A 5 -12.44 -13.54 -9.94
CA ASP A 5 -11.37 -12.55 -9.88
C ASP A 5 -11.94 -11.33 -9.14
N ASP A 6 -11.86 -11.33 -7.81
CA ASP A 6 -12.38 -10.24 -6.97
C ASP A 6 -11.59 -8.92 -7.18
N GLY A 7 -10.61 -8.88 -8.09
CA GLY A 7 -9.76 -7.71 -8.30
C GLY A 7 -8.94 -7.36 -7.05
N THR A 8 -8.44 -8.37 -6.34
CA THR A 8 -7.72 -8.18 -5.07
C THR A 8 -6.31 -8.74 -5.11
N MET A 9 -5.40 -8.08 -4.41
CA MET A 9 -4.00 -8.44 -4.22
C MET A 9 -3.74 -8.72 -2.74
N ILE A 10 -2.85 -9.68 -2.48
CA ILE A 10 -2.34 -9.98 -1.15
C ILE A 10 -1.00 -9.28 -0.96
N LEU A 11 -0.94 -8.36 0.00
CA LEU A 11 0.29 -7.80 0.50
C LEU A 11 0.77 -8.65 1.68
N HIS A 12 1.96 -9.24 1.58
CA HIS A 12 2.51 -10.12 2.60
C HIS A 12 3.71 -9.46 3.27
N ALA A 13 3.54 -9.04 4.52
CA ALA A 13 4.57 -8.41 5.35
C ALA A 13 4.77 -9.25 6.62
N GLN A 14 6.00 -9.73 6.85
CA GLN A 14 6.33 -10.63 7.97
C GLN A 14 5.42 -11.89 7.99
N SER A 15 4.60 -12.05 9.04
CA SER A 15 3.61 -13.14 9.18
C SER A 15 2.18 -12.69 8.91
N THR A 16 1.99 -11.46 8.42
CA THR A 16 0.67 -10.84 8.24
C THR A 16 0.37 -10.66 6.75
N ARG A 17 -0.88 -10.94 6.37
CA ARG A 17 -1.37 -10.79 5.00
C ARG A 17 -2.51 -9.78 4.98
N PHE A 18 -2.42 -8.80 4.11
CA PHE A 18 -3.47 -7.82 3.87
C PHE A 18 -4.08 -8.08 2.50
N LYS A 19 -5.42 -8.22 2.43
CA LYS A 19 -6.16 -8.31 1.16
C LYS A 19 -6.59 -6.90 0.78
N VAL A 20 -6.10 -6.40 -0.35
CA VAL A 20 -6.31 -5.01 -0.80
C VAL A 20 -6.84 -5.02 -2.24
N CYS A 21 -7.66 -4.05 -2.62
CA CYS A 21 -8.13 -3.89 -4.00
C CYS A 21 -6.96 -3.54 -4.93
N LEU A 22 -6.86 -4.28 -6.03
CA LEU A 22 -5.81 -4.16 -7.05
C LEU A 22 -5.88 -2.81 -7.76
N GLU A 23 -7.09 -2.42 -8.17
CA GLU A 23 -7.32 -1.13 -8.83
C GLU A 23 -6.95 0.06 -7.93
N LEU A 24 -7.25 -0.04 -6.64
CA LEU A 24 -6.89 1.00 -5.66
C LEU A 24 -5.36 1.17 -5.58
N LEU A 25 -4.61 0.05 -5.46
CA LEU A 25 -3.15 0.11 -5.40
C LEU A 25 -2.55 0.63 -6.70
N ALA A 26 -3.02 0.16 -7.86
CA ALA A 26 -2.55 0.62 -9.16
C ALA A 26 -2.83 2.11 -9.39
N GLN A 27 -4.01 2.59 -8.98
CA GLN A 27 -4.38 3.99 -9.13
C GLN A 27 -3.56 4.91 -8.21
N LYS A 28 -3.17 4.41 -7.03
CA LYS A 28 -2.55 5.21 -5.98
C LYS A 28 -1.04 5.09 -5.90
N SER A 29 -0.43 4.13 -6.59
CA SER A 29 1.01 3.89 -6.56
C SER A 29 1.51 3.42 -7.93
N ALA A 30 2.44 4.19 -8.49
CA ALA A 30 3.12 3.82 -9.73
C ALA A 30 3.93 2.53 -9.56
N PHE A 31 4.62 2.36 -8.44
CA PHE A 31 5.27 1.10 -8.08
C PHE A 31 4.33 -0.11 -8.20
N PHE A 32 3.12 -0.04 -7.63
CA PHE A 32 2.17 -1.15 -7.70
C PHE A 32 1.58 -1.31 -9.10
N ALA A 33 1.32 -0.22 -9.83
CA ALA A 33 0.89 -0.29 -11.23
C ALA A 33 1.91 -1.03 -12.11
N ASP A 34 3.20 -0.70 -11.98
CA ASP A 34 4.28 -1.36 -12.70
C ASP A 34 4.43 -2.82 -12.29
N LYS A 35 4.36 -3.11 -10.98
CA LYS A 35 4.38 -4.49 -10.48
C LYS A 35 3.23 -5.31 -11.05
N LEU A 36 2.05 -4.72 -11.19
CA LEU A 36 0.86 -5.36 -11.75
C LEU A 36 0.99 -5.61 -13.25
N ALA A 37 1.55 -4.67 -14.01
CA ALA A 37 1.87 -4.87 -15.42
C ALA A 37 2.85 -6.03 -15.65
N LEU A 38 3.71 -6.33 -14.67
CA LEU A 38 4.63 -7.48 -14.72
C LEU A 38 4.00 -8.80 -14.25
N LEU A 39 2.78 -8.76 -13.69
CA LEU A 39 2.04 -9.95 -13.26
C LEU A 39 1.22 -10.58 -14.40
N GLU A 40 1.36 -10.10 -15.63
CA GLU A 40 0.73 -10.64 -16.85
C GLU A 40 0.75 -12.18 -16.87
N PRO A 41 -0.38 -12.84 -17.20
CA PRO A 41 -0.43 -14.28 -17.35
C PRO A 41 0.38 -14.66 -18.59
N GLY A 42 1.59 -15.18 -18.39
CA GLY A 42 2.36 -15.75 -19.48
C GLY A 42 1.54 -16.80 -20.26
N PRO A 43 1.83 -17.01 -21.57
CA PRO A 43 1.05 -17.88 -22.47
C PRO A 43 1.00 -19.36 -22.07
N SER A 44 1.69 -19.74 -21.01
CA SER A 44 1.61 -21.02 -20.33
C SER A 44 1.21 -20.71 -18.88
N GLY A 45 0.03 -21.13 -18.43
CA GLY A 45 -0.51 -20.93 -17.07
C GLY A 45 0.29 -21.59 -15.93
N ILE A 46 1.61 -21.49 -15.98
CA ILE A 46 2.56 -21.85 -14.94
C ILE A 46 2.78 -20.58 -14.13
N THR A 47 1.82 -20.30 -13.25
CA THR A 47 2.01 -19.32 -12.18
C THR A 47 3.19 -19.81 -11.34
N ASN A 48 4.26 -19.03 -11.23
CA ASN A 48 5.23 -19.24 -10.17
C ASN A 48 4.44 -19.23 -8.85
N ASP A 49 4.35 -20.38 -8.18
CA ASP A 49 3.42 -20.63 -7.05
C ASP A 49 3.65 -19.64 -5.89
N ASN A 50 4.86 -19.06 -5.79
CA ASN A 50 5.17 -18.02 -4.79
C ASN A 50 4.59 -16.63 -5.11
N ARG A 51 4.12 -16.38 -6.34
CA ARG A 51 3.53 -15.09 -6.75
C ARG A 51 2.01 -15.07 -6.57
N PHE A 52 1.39 -16.20 -6.30
CA PHE A 52 -0.05 -16.32 -6.16
C PHE A 52 -0.39 -17.14 -4.92
N VAL A 53 -1.31 -16.65 -4.09
CA VAL A 53 -1.86 -17.43 -2.97
C VAL A 53 -3.34 -17.57 -3.24
N GLN A 54 -3.80 -18.81 -3.40
CA GLN A 54 -5.19 -19.13 -3.71
C GLN A 54 -5.72 -18.42 -4.98
N GLY A 55 -4.84 -18.18 -5.96
CA GLY A 55 -5.19 -17.48 -7.20
C GLY A 55 -5.11 -15.95 -7.12
N CYS A 56 -4.91 -15.36 -5.94
CA CYS A 56 -4.69 -13.92 -5.81
C CYS A 56 -3.20 -13.58 -5.97
N PRO A 57 -2.82 -12.53 -6.72
CA PRO A 57 -1.44 -12.07 -6.81
C PRO A 57 -0.92 -11.64 -5.43
N VAL A 58 0.31 -12.03 -5.11
CA VAL A 58 0.96 -11.78 -3.82
C VAL A 58 2.21 -10.94 -4.05
N VAL A 59 2.32 -9.84 -3.29
CA VAL A 59 3.52 -9.04 -3.21
C VAL A 59 4.13 -9.21 -1.82
N HIS A 60 5.35 -9.73 -1.79
CA HIS A 60 6.14 -9.83 -0.57
C HIS A 60 6.81 -8.49 -0.27
N LEU A 61 6.60 -8.01 0.94
CA LEU A 61 7.05 -6.71 1.41
C LEU A 61 8.08 -6.92 2.51
N PRO A 62 9.25 -6.27 2.43
CA PRO A 62 10.31 -6.40 3.45
C PRO A 62 9.98 -5.65 4.74
N ASP A 63 9.04 -4.70 4.70
CA ASP A 63 8.68 -3.86 5.83
C ASP A 63 7.87 -4.58 6.90
N LYS A 64 7.74 -3.95 8.07
CA LYS A 64 6.93 -4.48 9.18
C LYS A 64 5.45 -4.49 8.80
N ALA A 65 4.72 -5.50 9.30
CA ALA A 65 3.28 -5.56 9.14
C ALA A 65 2.58 -4.36 9.76
N GLU A 66 3.09 -3.86 10.89
CA GLU A 66 2.55 -2.70 11.59
C GLU A 66 2.61 -1.41 10.73
N ASP A 67 3.76 -1.16 10.09
CA ASP A 67 3.93 -0.01 9.19
C ASP A 67 2.90 -0.05 8.05
N TRP A 68 2.69 -1.23 7.47
CA TRP A 68 1.69 -1.44 6.43
C TRP A 68 0.26 -1.28 6.94
N GLY A 69 -0.02 -1.64 8.19
CA GLY A 69 -1.30 -1.36 8.85
C GLY A 69 -1.60 0.13 8.89
N TYR A 70 -0.65 0.94 9.36
CA TYR A 70 -0.80 2.41 9.39
C TYR A 70 -0.91 3.00 7.98
N MET A 71 -0.14 2.50 7.02
CA MET A 71 -0.17 2.96 5.64
C MET A 71 -1.52 2.69 4.98
N LEU A 72 -2.06 1.47 5.12
CA LEU A 72 -3.35 1.10 4.56
C LEU A 72 -4.50 1.84 5.23
N ASP A 73 -4.42 2.07 6.54
CA ASP A 73 -5.39 2.93 7.23
C ASP A 73 -5.35 4.36 6.70
N ALA A 74 -4.16 4.95 6.52
CA ALA A 74 -4.03 6.28 5.94
C ALA A 74 -4.56 6.36 4.49
N LEU A 75 -4.35 5.29 3.71
CA LEU A 75 -4.80 5.20 2.32
C LEU A 75 -6.33 5.09 2.19
N ILE A 76 -6.97 4.30 3.07
CA ILE A 76 -8.41 4.01 3.02
C ILE A 76 -9.20 5.05 3.83
N ASN A 77 -8.73 5.38 5.03
CA ASN A 77 -9.38 6.21 6.02
C ASN A 77 -8.69 7.56 6.17
N ARG A 78 -8.64 8.36 5.10
CA ARG A 78 -7.98 9.69 5.04
C ARG A 78 -8.33 10.67 6.17
N LYS A 79 -9.48 10.50 6.82
CA LYS A 79 -9.96 11.35 7.91
C LYS A 79 -9.44 10.93 9.30
N THR A 80 -8.78 9.79 9.45
CA THR A 80 -8.27 9.36 10.77
C THR A 80 -7.12 10.27 11.18
N PRO A 81 -7.18 10.91 12.37
CA PRO A 81 -6.05 11.66 12.89
C PRO A 81 -4.82 10.74 12.94
N LEU A 82 -3.71 11.22 12.39
CA LEU A 82 -2.46 10.45 12.32
C LEU A 82 -1.46 11.12 13.27
N PRO A 83 -1.29 10.61 14.50
CA PRO A 83 -0.31 11.16 15.43
C PRO A 83 1.08 11.17 14.78
N PHE A 84 1.88 12.21 15.05
CA PHE A 84 3.21 12.36 14.43
C PHE A 84 4.09 11.10 14.58
N ALA A 85 4.05 10.47 15.77
CA ALA A 85 4.80 9.25 16.05
C ALA A 85 4.44 8.06 15.15
N ILE A 86 3.20 8.05 14.62
CA ILE A 86 2.68 6.99 13.75
C ILE A 86 2.79 7.41 12.28
N ALA A 87 2.78 8.72 11.99
CA ALA A 87 2.86 9.28 10.64
C ALA A 87 4.18 8.98 9.92
N CYS A 88 5.28 8.72 10.65
CA CYS A 88 6.57 8.37 10.06
C CYS A 88 6.49 7.11 9.18
N SER A 89 5.71 6.10 9.57
CA SER A 89 5.61 4.85 8.82
C SER A 89 4.87 5.04 7.48
N PRO A 90 3.66 5.62 7.43
CA PRO A 90 3.00 5.96 6.17
C PRO A 90 3.79 6.94 5.30
N LEU A 91 4.46 7.95 5.87
CA LEU A 91 5.32 8.87 5.09
C LEU A 91 6.44 8.12 4.37
N ARG A 92 7.17 7.29 5.11
CA ARG A 92 8.27 6.50 4.56
C ARG A 92 7.77 5.55 3.48
N LEU A 93 6.69 4.83 3.76
CA LEU A 93 6.13 3.86 2.81
C LEU A 93 5.53 4.55 1.58
N ALA A 94 4.85 5.70 1.74
CA ALA A 94 4.34 6.46 0.62
C ALA A 94 5.46 6.94 -0.31
N CYS A 95 6.63 7.30 0.24
CA CYS A 95 7.80 7.62 -0.56
C CYS A 95 8.41 6.39 -1.26
N VAL A 96 8.62 5.28 -0.52
CA VAL A 96 9.24 4.06 -1.06
C VAL A 96 8.39 3.39 -2.13
N TYR A 97 7.08 3.37 -1.92
CA TYR A 97 6.11 2.73 -2.81
C TYR A 97 5.35 3.74 -3.67
N GLU A 98 5.86 4.97 -3.79
CA GLU A 98 5.40 5.97 -4.76
C GLU A 98 3.90 6.32 -4.67
N PHE A 99 3.37 6.43 -3.45
CA PHE A 99 2.02 6.95 -3.19
C PHE A 99 2.05 8.48 -3.07
N VAL A 100 2.29 9.17 -4.19
CA VAL A 100 2.52 10.63 -4.22
C VAL A 100 1.33 11.43 -3.66
N ASP A 101 0.10 11.13 -4.09
CA ASP A 101 -1.12 11.79 -3.56
C ASP A 101 -1.20 11.71 -2.04
N LEU A 102 -0.89 10.53 -1.48
CA LEU A 102 -0.99 10.29 -0.05
C LEU A 102 0.15 10.98 0.69
N LEU A 103 1.35 11.01 0.10
CA LEU A 103 2.50 11.71 0.66
C LEU A 103 2.21 13.21 0.79
N GLU A 104 1.68 13.85 -0.25
CA GLU A 104 1.30 15.26 -0.24
C GLU A 104 0.24 15.54 0.83
N GLU A 105 -0.80 14.70 0.90
CA GLU A 105 -1.87 14.82 1.90
C GLU A 105 -1.36 14.69 3.35
N ILE A 106 -0.50 13.70 3.62
CA ILE A 106 0.08 13.54 4.97
C ILE A 106 0.96 14.74 5.32
N MET A 107 1.76 15.24 4.36
CA MET A 107 2.62 16.41 4.56
C MET A 107 1.80 17.67 4.85
N GLU A 108 0.73 17.93 4.09
CA GLU A 108 -0.18 19.06 4.32
C GLU A 108 -0.84 19.01 5.71
N ARG A 109 -1.28 17.82 6.12
CA ARG A 109 -1.87 17.62 7.46
C ARG A 109 -0.85 17.86 8.57
N LEU A 110 0.40 17.44 8.36
CA LEU A 110 1.47 17.65 9.33
C LEU A 110 1.88 19.12 9.44
N THR A 111 2.01 19.84 8.33
CA THR A 111 2.33 21.28 8.36
C THR A 111 1.20 22.10 8.99
N HIS A 112 -0.06 21.73 8.79
CA HIS A 112 -1.19 22.36 9.48
C HIS A 112 -1.21 22.06 10.99
N THR A 113 -0.85 20.84 11.39
CA THR A 113 -0.85 20.43 12.81
C THR A 113 0.36 20.97 13.57
N PHE A 114 1.49 21.11 12.88
CA PHE A 114 2.77 21.58 13.43
C PHE A 114 3.35 22.67 12.52
N PRO A 115 2.79 23.90 12.55
CA PRO A 115 3.30 24.98 11.74
C PRO A 115 4.77 25.24 12.07
N SER A 116 5.60 25.38 11.04
CA SER A 116 7.04 25.62 11.16
C SER A 116 7.41 26.99 11.73
N THR A 117 6.41 27.83 11.97
CA THR A 117 6.53 29.15 12.60
C THR A 117 6.05 29.07 14.05
N ILE A 118 7.01 29.12 14.98
CA ILE A 118 6.74 29.56 16.35
C ILE A 118 6.37 31.04 16.24
N GLU A 119 5.10 31.39 16.45
CA GLU A 119 4.76 32.76 16.82
C GLU A 119 5.28 32.98 18.24
N VAL A 120 6.32 33.81 18.36
CA VAL A 120 6.92 34.28 19.63
C VAL A 120 6.16 35.51 20.11
#